data_AF-A0A356TU25-F1
#
_entry.id   AF-A0A356TU25-F1
#
_cell.length_a   1.000
_cell.length_b   1.000
_cell.length_c   1.000
_cell.angle_alpha   90.00
_cell.angle_beta   90.00
_cell.angle_gamma   90.00
#
_symmetry.space_group_name_H-M   'P 1'
#
loop_
_entity.id
_entity.type
_entity.pdbx_description
1 polymer ?
#
loop_
_entity_poly.entity_id
_entity_poly.type
_entity_poly.pdbx_seq_one_letter_code
_entity_poly.pdbx_strand_id
1 'polypeptide(L)'
;MRRAALALLLALAAPSAAEAQGAPEEPAAPATPVAQPPPPTGPLAMRTGYTPDPVRVQGRTVGSRPLRELAPSCPGHVGDAPSHVLNLESNFPFLRVFAIAPRDVTLAVRAPDGRWRCGGRRVGEAPREQGVFGAGEWQVWVGSTEPGVDIPYELVVTEFRSVTPATGQGDTSSPVGGGREIGLEVEAEEGRYRDRRLRRGFLPDPREDGGRGGGEIDVRSLGGRCEGYVG
;
A
#
# COMPACT_ATOMS: atom_id res chain seq x y z
N MET A 1 61.28 -19.85 76.50
CA MET A 1 61.71 -18.43 76.36
C MET A 1 62.16 -18.19 74.92
N ARG A 2 61.87 -17.00 74.36
CA ARG A 2 62.19 -16.49 72.99
C ARG A 2 61.25 -16.99 71.89
N ARG A 3 60.32 -16.15 71.41
CA ARG A 3 60.45 -15.10 70.35
C ARG A 3 60.84 -15.66 68.98
N ALA A 4 59.90 -15.63 68.04
CA ALA A 4 60.15 -15.21 66.66
C ALA A 4 58.82 -14.78 66.03
N ALA A 5 58.70 -13.49 65.74
CA ALA A 5 57.73 -12.95 64.80
C ALA A 5 58.23 -13.20 63.38
N LEU A 6 57.34 -13.48 62.42
CA LEU A 6 57.64 -13.24 61.01
C LEU A 6 56.39 -12.79 60.25
N ALA A 7 56.62 -11.74 59.48
CA ALA A 7 55.75 -10.92 58.64
C ALA A 7 55.00 -11.74 57.57
N LEU A 8 53.71 -11.46 57.36
CA LEU A 8 53.15 -10.56 56.33
C LEU A 8 53.18 -11.14 54.91
N LEU A 9 51.99 -11.41 54.36
CA LEU A 9 51.61 -11.05 52.99
C LEU A 9 50.08 -11.19 52.84
N LEU A 10 49.40 -10.03 52.78
CA LEU A 10 48.02 -9.91 52.34
C LEU A 10 47.94 -10.24 50.84
N ALA A 11 47.03 -11.14 50.46
CA ALA A 11 46.50 -11.22 49.11
C ALA A 11 44.97 -11.01 49.20
N LEU A 12 44.52 -9.85 48.74
CA LEU A 12 43.11 -9.54 48.51
C LEU A 12 42.65 -10.28 47.24
N ALA A 13 41.80 -11.29 47.39
CA ALA A 13 41.08 -11.90 46.28
C ALA A 13 39.63 -11.37 46.27
N ALA A 14 39.25 -10.71 45.18
CA ALA A 14 37.91 -10.19 44.94
C ALA A 14 36.90 -11.32 44.69
N PRO A 15 35.62 -11.18 45.08
CA PRO A 15 34.58 -12.11 44.68
C PRO A 15 34.20 -11.92 43.20
N SER A 16 34.27 -13.01 42.45
CA SER A 16 33.84 -13.12 41.04
C SER A 16 32.33 -12.88 40.94
N ALA A 17 31.93 -12.03 39.99
CA ALA A 17 30.54 -11.77 39.64
C ALA A 17 29.86 -13.04 39.11
N ALA A 18 28.63 -13.27 39.56
CA ALA A 18 27.76 -14.35 39.12
C ALA A 18 27.27 -14.09 37.70
N GLU A 19 27.53 -15.02 36.79
CA GLU A 19 26.91 -15.06 35.46
C GLU A 19 25.47 -15.56 35.61
N ALA A 20 24.51 -14.65 35.47
CA ALA A 20 23.10 -15.00 35.33
C ALA A 20 22.88 -15.60 33.94
N GLN A 21 22.68 -16.91 33.89
CA GLN A 21 22.35 -17.64 32.67
C GLN A 21 20.95 -17.22 32.21
N GLY A 22 20.87 -16.61 31.03
CA GLY A 22 19.61 -16.25 30.37
C GLY A 22 18.74 -17.48 30.11
N ALA A 23 17.44 -17.36 30.36
CA ALA A 23 16.47 -18.38 30.02
C ALA A 23 16.42 -18.60 28.49
N PRO A 24 16.19 -19.84 28.02
CA PRO A 24 16.05 -20.11 26.60
C PRO A 24 14.78 -19.43 26.05
N GLU A 25 14.95 -18.58 25.06
CA GLU A 25 13.85 -17.94 24.32
C GLU A 25 13.14 -19.00 23.48
N GLU A 26 11.86 -19.23 23.79
CA GLU A 26 11.01 -20.20 23.09
C GLU A 26 10.76 -19.71 21.65
N PRO A 27 11.08 -20.50 20.62
CA PRO A 27 10.99 -20.05 19.23
C PRO A 27 9.54 -19.73 18.87
N ALA A 28 9.29 -18.47 18.51
CA ALA A 28 7.98 -18.01 18.07
C ALA A 28 7.50 -18.85 16.87
N ALA A 29 6.35 -19.51 17.04
CA ALA A 29 5.72 -20.30 16.00
C ALA A 29 5.44 -19.43 14.74
N PRO A 30 5.59 -19.98 13.53
CA PRO A 30 5.33 -19.23 12.30
C PRO A 30 3.86 -18.80 12.25
N ALA A 31 3.63 -17.50 12.06
CA ALA A 31 2.29 -16.94 11.91
C ALA A 31 1.63 -17.52 10.65
N THR A 32 0.56 -18.29 10.82
CA THR A 32 -0.30 -18.73 9.73
C THR A 32 -0.87 -17.51 9.01
N PRO A 33 -0.85 -17.45 7.66
CA PRO A 33 -1.47 -16.37 6.92
C PRO A 33 -2.96 -16.31 7.27
N VAL A 34 -3.41 -15.22 7.89
CA VAL A 34 -4.85 -14.98 8.08
C VAL A 34 -5.44 -14.75 6.70
N ALA A 35 -6.22 -15.71 6.22
CA ALA A 35 -6.90 -15.62 4.94
C ALA A 35 -7.73 -14.33 4.88
N GLN A 36 -7.54 -13.53 3.83
CA GLN A 36 -8.41 -12.39 3.58
C GLN A 36 -9.83 -12.90 3.37
N PRO A 37 -10.86 -12.22 3.92
CA PRO A 37 -12.22 -12.54 3.53
C PRO A 37 -12.32 -12.46 2.01
N PRO A 38 -13.07 -13.38 1.38
CA PRO A 38 -13.27 -13.37 -0.06
C PRO A 38 -13.84 -12.00 -0.48
N PRO A 39 -13.50 -11.53 -1.70
CA PRO A 39 -14.03 -10.26 -2.19
C PRO A 39 -15.57 -10.28 -2.12
N PRO A 40 -16.20 -9.15 -1.76
CA PRO A 40 -17.65 -9.09 -1.64
C PRO A 40 -18.33 -9.45 -2.96
N THR A 41 -19.31 -10.33 -2.91
CA THR A 41 -20.20 -10.64 -4.03
C THR A 41 -21.42 -9.72 -3.95
N GLY A 42 -21.59 -8.83 -4.92
CA GLY A 42 -22.71 -7.88 -4.97
C GLY A 42 -22.32 -6.43 -4.65
N PRO A 43 -23.30 -5.54 -4.41
CA PRO A 43 -23.04 -4.13 -4.15
C PRO A 43 -22.16 -3.90 -2.92
N LEU A 44 -21.22 -2.96 -3.03
CA LEU A 44 -20.36 -2.55 -1.93
C LEU A 44 -21.08 -1.49 -1.09
N ALA A 45 -21.66 -1.89 0.04
CA ALA A 45 -22.20 -0.95 1.02
C ALA A 45 -21.07 -0.34 1.86
N MET A 46 -21.03 0.99 1.94
CA MET A 46 -20.03 1.70 2.73
C MET A 46 -20.55 3.02 3.28
N ARG A 47 -20.07 3.38 4.47
CA ARG A 47 -20.21 4.69 5.12
C ARG A 47 -18.84 5.26 5.39
N THR A 48 -18.75 6.56 5.65
CA THR A 48 -17.47 7.21 6.00
C THR A 48 -16.82 6.53 7.21
N GLY A 49 -15.50 6.37 7.16
CA GLY A 49 -14.72 5.62 8.13
C GLY A 49 -14.86 4.10 7.99
N TYR A 50 -15.16 3.60 6.79
CA TYR A 50 -15.29 2.15 6.59
C TYR A 50 -13.95 1.45 6.83
N THR A 51 -14.00 0.20 7.27
CA THR A 51 -12.82 -0.62 7.50
C THR A 51 -13.07 -2.01 6.89
N PRO A 52 -12.13 -2.56 6.13
CA PRO A 52 -10.82 -1.99 5.77
C PRO A 52 -10.90 -0.89 4.70
N ASP A 53 -10.04 0.13 4.80
CA ASP A 53 -9.72 1.10 3.72
C ASP A 53 -8.24 0.88 3.30
N PRO A 54 -7.92 0.70 2.01
CA PRO A 54 -8.84 0.64 0.87
C PRO A 54 -9.63 -0.67 0.79
N VAL A 55 -10.83 -0.60 0.23
CA VAL A 55 -11.53 -1.78 -0.29
C VAL A 55 -10.97 -2.14 -1.66
N ARG A 56 -10.69 -3.42 -1.87
CA ARG A 56 -10.17 -3.99 -3.12
C ARG A 56 -11.09 -5.08 -3.62
N VAL A 57 -11.51 -4.99 -4.89
CA VAL A 57 -12.39 -5.98 -5.53
C VAL A 57 -11.86 -6.30 -6.92
N GLN A 58 -11.86 -7.58 -7.28
CA GLN A 58 -11.43 -8.02 -8.60
C GLN A 58 -12.59 -7.94 -9.62
N GLY A 59 -12.23 -7.71 -10.89
CA GLY A 59 -13.17 -7.73 -12.00
C GLY A 59 -12.46 -8.01 -13.32
N ARG A 60 -13.24 -8.06 -14.40
CA ARG A 60 -12.75 -8.23 -15.77
C ARG A 60 -13.48 -7.28 -16.71
N THR A 61 -12.76 -6.68 -17.65
CA THR A 61 -13.41 -5.93 -18.73
C THR A 61 -14.05 -6.96 -19.64
N VAL A 62 -15.36 -6.86 -19.85
CA VAL A 62 -16.05 -7.67 -20.87
C VAL A 62 -17.10 -6.79 -21.50
N GLY A 63 -17.36 -6.99 -22.79
CA GLY A 63 -18.37 -6.24 -23.53
C GLY A 63 -17.81 -5.38 -24.66
N SER A 64 -18.68 -5.14 -25.64
CA SER A 64 -18.38 -4.42 -26.88
C SER A 64 -19.20 -3.14 -27.02
N ARG A 65 -20.05 -2.81 -26.03
CA ARG A 65 -20.92 -1.64 -26.10
C ARG A 65 -20.08 -0.36 -25.97
N PRO A 66 -20.14 0.57 -26.94
CA PRO A 66 -19.45 1.85 -26.81
C PRO A 66 -19.97 2.63 -25.60
N LEU A 67 -19.08 3.00 -24.67
CA LEU A 67 -19.46 3.71 -23.45
C LEU A 67 -20.11 5.07 -23.76
N ARG A 68 -19.69 5.71 -24.85
CA ARG A 68 -20.26 6.97 -25.34
C ARG A 68 -21.77 6.94 -25.61
N GLU A 69 -22.37 5.76 -25.81
CA GLU A 69 -23.82 5.63 -25.96
C GLU A 69 -24.56 5.86 -24.62
N LEU A 70 -23.90 5.57 -23.50
CA LEU A 70 -24.43 5.78 -22.14
C LEU A 70 -23.96 7.12 -21.56
N ALA A 71 -22.72 7.49 -21.86
CA ALA A 71 -22.02 8.65 -21.32
C ALA A 71 -21.21 9.33 -22.44
N PRO A 72 -21.78 10.29 -23.18
CA PRO A 72 -21.18 10.84 -24.42
C PRO A 72 -19.75 11.35 -24.30
N SER A 73 -19.33 11.80 -23.11
CA SER A 73 -17.98 12.29 -22.83
C SER A 73 -16.96 11.19 -22.47
N CYS A 74 -17.39 9.94 -22.27
CA CYS A 74 -16.53 8.86 -21.80
C CYS A 74 -16.14 7.92 -22.95
N PRO A 75 -14.83 7.76 -23.23
CA PRO A 75 -14.37 6.85 -24.28
C PRO A 75 -14.44 5.38 -23.85
N GLY A 76 -14.11 4.46 -24.75
CA GLY A 76 -13.98 3.02 -24.45
C GLY A 76 -15.25 2.21 -24.66
N HIS A 77 -15.17 0.94 -24.28
CA HIS A 77 -16.20 -0.08 -24.43
C HIS A 77 -16.45 -0.80 -23.11
N VAL A 78 -17.72 -1.08 -22.82
CA VAL A 78 -18.17 -1.69 -21.56
C VAL A 78 -19.17 -2.81 -21.82
N GLY A 79 -19.53 -3.54 -20.76
CA GLY A 79 -20.63 -4.51 -20.77
C GLY A 79 -22.01 -3.84 -20.78
N ASP A 80 -23.06 -4.65 -20.74
CA ASP A 80 -24.45 -4.16 -20.71
C ASP A 80 -24.92 -3.73 -19.31
N ALA A 81 -24.15 -4.06 -18.28
CA ALA A 81 -24.42 -3.75 -16.88
C ALA A 81 -23.20 -3.09 -16.23
N PRO A 82 -23.37 -2.30 -15.15
CA PRO A 82 -22.25 -1.73 -14.41
C PRO A 82 -21.35 -2.84 -13.86
N SER A 83 -20.04 -2.61 -13.88
CA SER A 83 -19.05 -3.55 -13.39
C SER A 83 -19.13 -3.71 -11.86
N HIS A 84 -19.36 -2.60 -11.16
CA HIS A 84 -19.59 -2.60 -9.71
C HIS A 84 -20.65 -1.58 -9.34
N VAL A 85 -21.31 -1.81 -8.20
CA VAL A 85 -22.25 -0.88 -7.59
C VAL A 85 -21.75 -0.54 -6.19
N LEU A 86 -21.66 0.75 -5.86
CA LEU A 86 -21.32 1.25 -4.53
C LEU A 86 -22.58 1.83 -3.90
N ASN A 87 -23.00 1.30 -2.76
CA ASN A 87 -24.09 1.84 -1.97
C ASN A 87 -23.50 2.71 -0.86
N LEU A 88 -23.45 4.03 -1.10
CA LEU A 88 -22.88 4.99 -0.16
C LEU A 88 -23.95 5.39 0.86
N GLU A 89 -23.82 4.94 2.10
CA GLU A 89 -24.78 5.18 3.19
C GLU A 89 -24.63 6.59 3.82
N SER A 90 -23.59 7.32 3.45
CA SER A 90 -23.27 8.67 3.92
C SER A 90 -22.61 9.50 2.82
N ASN A 91 -22.52 10.81 3.01
CA ASN A 91 -21.77 11.69 2.11
C ASN A 91 -20.26 11.56 2.38
N PHE A 92 -19.48 11.37 1.33
CA PHE A 92 -18.03 11.32 1.38
C PHE A 92 -17.46 12.66 0.88
N PRO A 93 -16.79 13.46 1.73
CA PRO A 93 -16.15 14.71 1.31
C PRO A 93 -14.96 14.45 0.37
N PHE A 94 -14.39 13.26 0.45
CA PHE A 94 -13.45 12.74 -0.52
C PHE A 94 -13.61 11.22 -0.62
N LEU A 95 -13.78 10.73 -1.84
CA LEU A 95 -13.64 9.33 -2.19
C LEU A 95 -12.79 9.26 -3.45
N ARG A 96 -11.95 8.24 -3.56
CA ARG A 96 -11.22 7.90 -4.78
C ARG A 96 -11.55 6.47 -5.18
N VAL A 97 -11.83 6.30 -6.47
CA VAL A 97 -12.08 5.02 -7.12
C VAL A 97 -11.10 4.91 -8.29
N PHE A 98 -10.31 3.83 -8.36
CA PHE A 98 -9.38 3.62 -9.46
C PHE A 98 -9.23 2.13 -9.79
N ALA A 99 -8.85 1.82 -11.02
CA ALA A 99 -8.70 0.44 -11.50
C ALA A 99 -7.24 0.13 -11.86
N ILE A 100 -6.65 -0.87 -11.21
CA ILE A 100 -5.31 -1.37 -11.50
C ILE A 100 -5.45 -2.57 -12.44
N ALA A 101 -4.73 -2.55 -13.57
CA ALA A 101 -4.78 -3.60 -14.58
C ALA A 101 -3.40 -3.77 -15.26
N PRO A 102 -3.10 -4.94 -15.85
CA PRO A 102 -1.86 -5.17 -16.60
C PRO A 102 -1.83 -4.45 -17.96
N ARG A 103 -2.96 -3.90 -18.39
CA ARG A 103 -3.14 -3.15 -19.65
C ARG A 103 -4.07 -1.96 -19.39
N ASP A 104 -4.05 -0.98 -20.29
CA ASP A 104 -4.94 0.16 -20.24
C ASP A 104 -6.41 -0.26 -20.19
N VAL A 105 -7.10 0.18 -19.14
CA VAL A 105 -8.56 0.08 -18.98
C VAL A 105 -9.15 1.49 -18.93
N THR A 106 -10.46 1.58 -19.12
CA THR A 106 -11.24 2.81 -18.94
C THR A 106 -12.12 2.70 -17.70
N LEU A 107 -12.36 3.83 -17.03
CA LEU A 107 -13.25 3.93 -15.87
C LEU A 107 -14.28 5.03 -16.14
N ALA A 108 -15.52 4.82 -15.72
CA ALA A 108 -16.50 5.88 -15.53
C ALA A 108 -17.36 5.56 -14.30
N VAL A 109 -17.88 6.60 -13.66
CA VAL A 109 -18.86 6.46 -12.58
C VAL A 109 -20.13 7.21 -12.92
N ARG A 110 -21.28 6.61 -12.60
CA ARG A 110 -22.59 7.24 -12.70
C ARG A 110 -23.12 7.50 -11.29
N ALA A 111 -23.43 8.75 -11.01
CA ALA A 111 -23.97 9.22 -9.75
C ALA A 111 -25.45 8.79 -9.57
N PRO A 112 -25.97 8.82 -8.33
CA PRO A 112 -27.39 8.52 -8.05
C PRO A 112 -28.36 9.42 -8.81
N ASP A 113 -27.96 10.66 -9.11
CA ASP A 113 -28.73 11.62 -9.91
C ASP A 113 -28.62 11.39 -11.43
N GLY A 114 -27.93 10.33 -11.85
CA GLY A 114 -27.74 9.93 -13.24
C GLY A 114 -26.60 10.63 -13.96
N ARG A 115 -25.90 11.59 -13.34
CA ARG A 115 -24.75 12.26 -13.96
C ARG A 115 -23.55 11.33 -14.07
N TRP A 116 -22.86 11.43 -15.20
CA TRP A 116 -21.64 10.67 -15.47
C TRP A 116 -20.39 11.47 -15.15
N ARG A 117 -19.38 10.79 -14.62
CA ARG A 117 -18.01 11.30 -14.48
C ARG A 117 -17.07 10.28 -15.12
N CYS A 118 -16.38 10.71 -16.16
CA CYS A 118 -15.43 9.86 -16.87
C CYS A 118 -14.13 9.86 -16.11
N GLY A 119 -13.60 8.67 -15.83
CA GLY A 119 -12.27 8.43 -15.26
C GLY A 119 -11.25 9.33 -15.90
N GLY A 120 -10.96 10.45 -15.25
CA GLY A 120 -10.29 11.59 -15.86
C GLY A 120 -8.79 11.37 -16.03
N ARG A 121 -7.97 12.24 -15.44
CA ARG A 121 -6.51 12.10 -15.42
C ARG A 121 -6.11 10.82 -14.65
N ARG A 122 -5.16 10.05 -15.16
CA ARG A 122 -4.60 8.85 -14.50
C ARG A 122 -3.82 9.21 -13.21
N VAL A 123 -3.87 8.35 -12.18
CA VAL A 123 -2.92 8.40 -11.04
C VAL A 123 -1.89 7.31 -11.33
N GLY A 124 -0.62 7.68 -11.50
CA GLY A 124 0.29 6.79 -12.21
C GLY A 124 -0.32 6.40 -13.55
N GLU A 125 -0.47 5.10 -13.81
CA GLU A 125 -1.09 4.56 -15.02
C GLU A 125 -2.58 4.19 -14.88
N ALA A 126 -3.15 4.23 -13.67
CA ALA A 126 -4.53 3.79 -13.45
C ALA A 126 -5.56 4.90 -13.77
N PRO A 127 -6.64 4.62 -14.52
CA PRO A 127 -7.77 5.55 -14.60
C PRO A 127 -8.44 5.68 -13.23
N ARG A 128 -8.88 6.90 -12.90
CA ARG A 128 -9.48 7.20 -11.60
C ARG A 128 -10.64 8.16 -11.70
N GLU A 129 -11.53 8.08 -10.73
CA GLU A 129 -12.47 9.12 -10.35
C GLU A 129 -12.27 9.49 -8.89
N GLN A 130 -12.33 10.77 -8.57
CA GLN A 130 -12.18 11.23 -7.20
C GLN A 130 -12.88 12.56 -6.94
N GLY A 131 -13.21 12.81 -5.68
CA GLY A 131 -13.82 14.07 -5.24
C GLY A 131 -14.94 13.82 -4.24
N VAL A 132 -15.96 14.67 -4.27
CA VAL A 132 -17.14 14.54 -3.40
C VAL A 132 -18.10 13.50 -3.99
N PHE A 133 -18.48 12.53 -3.16
CA PHE A 133 -19.48 11.51 -3.50
C PHE A 133 -20.62 11.63 -2.48
N GLY A 134 -21.83 11.93 -2.97
CA GLY A 134 -23.02 11.97 -2.12
C GLY A 134 -23.53 10.57 -1.78
N ALA A 135 -24.33 10.48 -0.72
CA ALA A 135 -25.03 9.24 -0.39
C ALA A 135 -25.91 8.76 -1.56
N GLY A 136 -26.07 7.44 -1.68
CA GLY A 136 -26.88 6.78 -2.69
C GLY A 136 -26.12 5.72 -3.49
N GLU A 137 -26.79 5.20 -4.52
CA GLU A 137 -26.24 4.19 -5.42
C GLU A 137 -25.36 4.84 -6.50
N TRP A 138 -24.08 4.47 -6.51
CA TRP A 138 -23.12 4.82 -7.55
C TRP A 138 -22.81 3.59 -8.38
N GLN A 139 -22.78 3.76 -9.69
CA GLN A 139 -22.45 2.68 -10.62
C GLN A 139 -21.05 2.91 -11.19
N VAL A 140 -20.18 1.93 -11.06
CA VAL A 140 -18.80 1.96 -11.58
C VAL A 140 -18.73 1.08 -12.81
N TRP A 141 -18.23 1.66 -13.90
CA TRP A 141 -18.09 1.02 -15.19
C TRP A 141 -16.61 0.94 -15.53
N VAL A 142 -16.08 -0.28 -15.58
CA VAL A 142 -14.69 -0.56 -15.98
C VAL A 142 -14.72 -1.25 -17.33
N GLY A 143 -14.06 -0.65 -18.31
CA GLY A 143 -14.10 -1.06 -19.70
C GLY A 143 -12.72 -1.15 -20.34
N SER A 144 -12.69 -1.49 -21.61
CA SER A 144 -11.48 -1.57 -22.44
C SER A 144 -11.49 -0.49 -23.51
N THR A 145 -10.31 -0.17 -24.05
CA THR A 145 -10.19 0.75 -25.19
C THR A 145 -10.76 0.12 -26.47
N GLU A 146 -10.57 -1.17 -26.65
CA GLU A 146 -11.06 -1.98 -27.78
C GLU A 146 -12.30 -2.81 -27.38
N PRO A 147 -13.24 -3.08 -28.32
CA PRO A 147 -14.44 -3.83 -28.02
C PRO A 147 -14.16 -5.31 -27.74
N GLY A 148 -14.83 -5.89 -26.73
CA GLY A 148 -14.80 -7.32 -26.44
C GLY A 148 -13.50 -7.84 -25.81
N VAL A 149 -12.61 -6.94 -25.40
CA VAL A 149 -11.32 -7.31 -24.82
C VAL A 149 -11.45 -7.67 -23.36
N ASP A 150 -10.89 -8.83 -23.00
CA ASP A 150 -10.90 -9.37 -21.65
C ASP A 150 -9.61 -9.05 -20.88
N ILE A 151 -9.67 -8.07 -19.97
CA ILE A 151 -8.56 -7.62 -19.13
C ILE A 151 -8.95 -7.79 -17.66
N PRO A 152 -8.23 -8.59 -16.86
CA PRO A 152 -8.42 -8.61 -15.41
C PRO A 152 -7.99 -7.29 -14.78
N TYR A 153 -8.73 -6.83 -13.78
CA TYR A 153 -8.39 -5.63 -13.02
C TYR A 153 -8.73 -5.79 -11.53
N GLU A 154 -8.14 -4.93 -10.70
CA GLU A 154 -8.52 -4.69 -9.31
C GLU A 154 -9.09 -3.27 -9.18
N LEU A 155 -10.35 -3.15 -8.77
CA LEU A 155 -10.96 -1.89 -8.37
C LEU A 155 -10.56 -1.58 -6.92
N VAL A 156 -10.05 -0.37 -6.70
CA VAL A 156 -9.66 0.13 -5.39
C VAL A 156 -10.50 1.35 -5.03
N VAL A 157 -11.12 1.32 -3.85
CA VAL A 157 -11.94 2.41 -3.30
C VAL A 157 -11.33 2.84 -1.96
N THR A 158 -11.12 4.15 -1.78
CA THR A 158 -10.43 4.71 -0.61
C THR A 158 -10.92 6.12 -0.24
N GLU A 159 -10.97 6.44 1.05
CA GLU A 159 -11.16 7.79 1.59
C GLU A 159 -9.82 8.54 1.76
N PHE A 160 -8.69 7.87 1.54
CA PHE A 160 -7.36 8.45 1.73
C PHE A 160 -6.73 8.97 0.44
N ARG A 161 -6.35 10.24 0.45
CA ARG A 161 -5.66 10.90 -0.67
C ARG A 161 -4.27 10.34 -0.93
N SER A 162 -3.62 9.76 0.08
CA SER A 162 -2.29 9.13 0.01
C SER A 162 -2.31 7.79 -0.73
N VAL A 163 -3.45 7.07 -0.73
CA VAL A 163 -3.57 5.77 -1.39
C VAL A 163 -3.64 5.95 -2.90
N THR A 164 -2.56 5.58 -3.58
CA THR A 164 -2.41 5.67 -5.03
C THR A 164 -1.92 4.33 -5.59
N PRO A 165 -2.14 4.03 -6.89
CA PRO A 165 -1.47 2.90 -7.53
C PRO A 165 0.04 3.00 -7.36
N ALA A 166 0.70 1.86 -7.17
CA ALA A 166 2.15 1.81 -7.18
C ALA A 166 2.67 2.46 -8.46
N THR A 167 3.44 3.54 -8.32
CA THR A 167 4.11 4.23 -9.41
C THR A 167 5.48 3.59 -9.55
N GLY A 168 5.53 2.47 -10.25
CA GLY A 168 6.77 1.76 -10.51
C GLY A 168 6.54 0.28 -10.70
N GLN A 169 6.82 -0.22 -11.91
CA GLN A 169 7.48 -1.52 -12.01
C GLN A 169 8.82 -1.34 -11.30
N GLY A 170 8.92 -1.82 -10.06
CA GLY A 170 10.22 -2.20 -9.56
C GLY A 170 10.71 -3.29 -10.49
N ASP A 171 11.52 -2.93 -11.47
CA ASP A 171 12.22 -3.88 -12.32
C ASP A 171 13.11 -4.72 -11.40
N THR A 172 12.60 -5.85 -10.93
CA THR A 172 13.36 -6.87 -10.19
C THR A 172 14.42 -7.53 -11.07
N SER A 173 14.54 -7.12 -12.33
CA SER A 173 15.57 -7.51 -13.29
C SER A 173 16.82 -6.63 -13.25
N SER A 174 16.81 -5.50 -12.53
CA SER A 174 18.06 -4.79 -12.25
C SER A 174 18.75 -5.47 -11.08
N PRO A 175 20.00 -5.96 -11.23
CA PRO A 175 20.72 -6.54 -10.11
C PRO A 175 20.78 -5.49 -8.99
N VAL A 176 20.42 -5.91 -7.78
CA VAL A 176 20.65 -5.18 -6.53
C VAL A 176 22.16 -4.99 -6.39
N GLY A 177 22.69 -3.96 -7.06
CA GLY A 177 24.12 -3.75 -7.20
C GLY A 177 24.51 -2.27 -7.13
N GLY A 178 23.68 -1.37 -7.69
CA GLY A 178 24.03 0.05 -7.77
C GLY A 178 24.05 0.79 -6.42
N GLY A 179 23.25 0.36 -5.44
CA GLY A 179 23.17 1.04 -4.14
C GLY A 179 24.46 0.94 -3.32
N ARG A 180 25.07 -0.25 -3.27
CA ARG A 180 26.29 -0.49 -2.47
C ARG A 180 27.50 0.29 -2.99
N GLU A 181 27.59 0.46 -4.30
CA GLU A 181 28.68 1.16 -4.97
C GLU A 181 28.67 2.68 -4.69
N ILE A 182 27.49 3.24 -4.40
CA ILE A 182 27.32 4.66 -4.05
C ILE A 182 27.15 4.89 -2.54
N GLY A 183 27.45 3.89 -1.71
CA GLY A 183 27.44 4.03 -0.25
C GLY A 183 26.07 3.85 0.42
N LEU A 184 25.07 3.29 -0.28
CA LEU A 184 23.81 2.88 0.35
C LEU A 184 23.93 1.51 0.98
N GLU A 185 23.52 1.45 2.24
CA GLU A 185 23.31 0.20 2.96
C GLU A 185 21.97 -0.41 2.55
N VAL A 186 21.98 -1.20 1.47
CA VAL A 186 20.78 -1.84 0.90
C VAL A 186 20.43 -3.17 1.57
N GLU A 187 21.24 -3.64 2.52
CA GLU A 187 21.04 -4.86 3.32
C GLU A 187 20.92 -4.54 4.82
N ALA A 188 20.43 -3.35 5.18
CA ALA A 188 20.29 -2.95 6.57
C ALA A 188 19.27 -3.83 7.31
N GLU A 189 19.63 -4.34 8.48
CA GLU A 189 18.73 -5.10 9.36
C GLU A 189 17.78 -4.17 10.16
N GLU A 190 18.15 -2.89 10.30
CA GLU A 190 17.37 -1.85 10.97
C GLU A 190 17.37 -0.56 10.13
N GLY A 191 16.24 0.14 10.07
CA GLY A 191 16.15 1.43 9.41
C GLY A 191 16.76 2.58 10.23
N ARG A 192 17.17 3.67 9.56
CA ARG A 192 17.56 4.94 10.22
C ARG A 192 16.48 5.46 11.18
N TYR A 193 15.22 5.22 10.84
CA TYR A 193 14.08 5.53 11.68
C TYR A 193 13.56 4.24 12.28
N ARG A 194 13.00 4.36 13.48
CA ARG A 194 12.46 3.23 14.24
C ARG A 194 11.59 2.35 13.34
N ASP A 195 11.90 1.06 13.30
CA ASP A 195 11.16 0.11 12.49
C ASP A 195 9.70 -0.02 12.93
N ARG A 196 8.83 -0.34 11.97
CA ARG A 196 7.39 -0.53 12.21
C ARG A 196 6.96 -1.86 11.65
N ARG A 197 6.45 -2.71 12.52
CA ARG A 197 5.74 -3.92 12.12
C ARG A 197 4.25 -3.59 11.98
N LEU A 198 3.85 -3.20 10.77
CA LEU A 198 2.44 -2.95 10.48
C LEU A 198 1.72 -4.29 10.23
N ARG A 199 0.51 -4.40 10.78
CA ARG A 199 -0.43 -5.46 10.45
C ARG A 199 -1.58 -4.87 9.64
N ARG A 200 -2.31 -5.70 8.90
CA ARG A 200 -3.55 -5.28 8.24
C ARG A 200 -4.53 -4.70 9.27
N GLY A 201 -5.11 -3.54 8.97
CA GLY A 201 -6.01 -2.83 9.89
C GLY A 201 -5.29 -2.15 11.06
N PHE A 202 -4.05 -1.69 10.86
CA PHE A 202 -3.31 -0.96 11.88
C PHE A 202 -4.07 0.30 12.30
N LEU A 203 -3.95 0.67 13.58
CA LEU A 203 -4.44 1.93 14.12
C LEU A 203 -3.29 2.62 14.88
N PRO A 204 -3.19 3.97 14.85
CA PRO A 204 -4.03 4.90 14.06
C PRO A 204 -3.71 4.82 12.56
N ASP A 205 -4.74 5.01 11.73
CA ASP A 205 -4.65 5.13 10.26
C ASP A 205 -5.27 6.48 9.84
N PRO A 206 -4.50 7.43 9.23
CA PRO A 206 -3.09 7.30 8.87
C PRO A 206 -2.19 7.21 10.10
N ARG A 207 -1.15 6.40 9.98
CA ARG A 207 -0.06 6.39 10.96
C ARG A 207 0.92 7.48 10.60
N GLU A 208 1.16 8.39 11.53
CA GLU A 208 2.19 9.41 11.41
C GLU A 208 3.47 8.95 12.10
N ASP A 209 4.57 8.93 11.34
CA ASP A 209 5.92 8.77 11.86
C ASP A 209 6.78 9.91 11.29
N GLY A 210 7.65 10.47 12.13
CA GLY A 210 8.57 11.53 11.75
C GLY A 210 9.88 10.99 11.22
N GLY A 211 10.38 11.60 10.16
CA GLY A 211 11.72 11.36 9.61
C GLY A 211 12.30 12.65 9.04
N ARG A 212 13.60 12.63 8.74
CA ARG A 212 14.33 13.73 8.09
C ARG A 212 14.80 13.26 6.71
N GLY A 213 14.19 13.77 5.64
CA GLY A 213 14.66 13.50 4.29
C GLY A 213 16.00 14.16 3.97
N GLY A 214 16.71 13.62 2.98
CA GLY A 214 17.99 14.14 2.46
C GLY A 214 19.16 13.17 2.64
N GLY A 215 20.32 13.61 2.16
CA GLY A 215 21.60 12.90 2.23
C GLY A 215 22.51 13.35 1.07
N GLU A 216 23.64 12.69 0.87
CA GLU A 216 24.63 13.08 -0.14
C GLU A 216 24.44 12.35 -1.48
N ILE A 217 23.60 11.33 -1.52
CA ILE A 217 23.46 10.40 -2.64
C ILE A 217 22.32 10.85 -3.55
N ASP A 218 22.62 11.28 -4.77
CA ASP A 218 21.61 11.66 -5.78
C ASP A 218 20.91 10.40 -6.31
N VAL A 219 19.59 10.28 -6.07
CA VAL A 219 18.84 9.08 -6.49
C VAL A 219 18.72 8.92 -8.01
N ARG A 220 19.06 9.95 -8.81
CA ARG A 220 19.17 9.81 -10.27
C ARG A 220 20.26 8.82 -10.68
N SER A 221 21.29 8.64 -9.84
CA SER A 221 22.37 7.69 -10.10
C SER A 221 21.94 6.23 -9.88
N LEU A 222 20.79 5.98 -9.27
CA LEU A 222 20.23 4.65 -9.01
C LEU A 222 19.39 4.10 -10.17
N GLY A 223 19.18 4.90 -11.23
CA GLY A 223 18.33 4.54 -12.36
C GLY A 223 16.84 4.87 -12.14
N GLY A 224 16.06 4.79 -13.22
CA GLY A 224 14.65 5.17 -13.22
C GLY A 224 14.41 6.67 -13.37
N ARG A 225 13.21 7.14 -13.00
CA ARG A 225 12.82 8.57 -13.03
C ARG A 225 12.77 9.18 -11.62
N CYS A 226 13.67 8.74 -10.75
CA CYS A 226 13.74 9.21 -9.36
C CYS A 226 14.43 10.57 -9.29
N GLU A 227 13.95 11.46 -8.43
CA GLU A 227 14.56 12.78 -8.18
C GLU A 227 14.76 13.01 -6.67
N GLY A 228 15.89 13.60 -6.28
CA GLY A 228 16.19 13.98 -4.88
C GLY A 228 17.51 13.41 -4.36
N TYR A 229 17.69 13.50 -3.04
CA TYR A 229 18.88 12.98 -2.35
C TYR A 229 18.50 12.09 -1.18
N VAL A 230 19.24 11.00 -1.01
CA VAL A 230 19.14 10.03 0.08
C VAL A 230 20.49 9.89 0.78
N GLY A 231 20.48 9.30 1.95
CA GLY A 231 21.69 8.97 2.70
C GLY A 231 21.36 8.02 3.81
#